data_AF-A0A258NYL5-F1
#
_entry.id   AF-A0A258NYL5-F1
#
_cell.length_a   1.000
_cell.length_b   1.000
_cell.length_c   1.000
_cell.angle_alpha   90.00
_cell.angle_beta   90.00
_cell.angle_gamma   90.00
#
_symmetry.space_group_name_H-M   'P 1'
#
loop_
_entity.id
_entity.type
_entity.pdbx_description
1 polymer ?
#
loop_
_entity_poly.entity_id
_entity_poly.type
_entity_poly.pdbx_seq_one_letter_code
_entity_poly.pdbx_strand_id
1 'polypeptide(L)'
;MSDTKPVITKVSPLRPIPNFIFASRWLQLPLYVGLIAAQGVYVFHFLVELLHLIEAVFGSQTALQALVTSIGYKTEVPITTLNETVIMLVVLALIDVVMISNLLIMVIVGGYETFVSRMNLEGHRDQPEWLSHVNASVLKVKLATAIIGISSIHLLKTFINADNYTDRVLIAQTVIHITFLLSALAIAYTDKIMSGIAAQKH
;
A
#
# COMPACT_ATOMS: atom_id res chain seq x y z
N MET A 1 16.04 -28.99 49.43
CA MET A 1 14.92 -28.64 48.54
C MET A 1 14.43 -27.25 48.94
N SER A 2 14.93 -26.19 48.30
CA SER A 2 14.51 -24.82 48.59
C SER A 2 13.30 -24.46 47.73
N ASP A 3 12.11 -24.55 48.34
CA ASP A 3 10.84 -24.08 47.80
C ASP A 3 10.90 -22.57 47.56
N THR A 4 11.05 -22.17 46.30
CA THR A 4 10.97 -20.76 45.89
C THR A 4 9.54 -20.48 45.48
N LYS A 5 8.73 -19.93 46.40
CA LYS A 5 7.36 -19.52 46.10
C LYS A 5 7.36 -18.38 45.09
N PRO A 6 6.46 -18.38 44.08
CA PRO A 6 6.39 -17.32 43.09
C PRO A 6 5.96 -15.99 43.75
N VAL A 7 6.75 -14.94 43.55
CA VAL A 7 6.44 -13.59 43.99
C VAL A 7 5.35 -13.03 43.08
N ILE A 8 4.10 -13.03 43.54
CA ILE A 8 2.99 -12.37 42.83
C ILE A 8 3.18 -10.87 42.96
N THR A 9 3.67 -10.24 41.90
CA THR A 9 3.83 -8.79 41.83
C THR A 9 2.44 -8.15 41.66
N LYS A 10 1.95 -7.43 42.68
CA LYS A 10 0.71 -6.64 42.56
C LYS A 10 0.89 -5.55 41.50
N VAL A 11 0.15 -5.65 40.39
CA VAL A 11 0.11 -4.59 39.37
C VAL A 11 -0.58 -3.38 39.98
N SER A 12 0.15 -2.28 40.16
CA SER A 12 -0.43 -1.05 40.69
C SER A 12 -1.30 -0.38 39.63
N PRO A 13 -2.51 0.14 39.97
CA PRO A 13 -3.35 0.84 39.02
C PRO A 13 -2.64 2.09 38.51
N LEU A 14 -2.76 2.35 37.20
CA LEU A 14 -2.14 3.52 36.57
C LEU A 14 -2.73 4.81 37.12
N ARG A 15 -1.86 5.81 37.32
CA ARG A 15 -2.29 7.19 37.63
C ARG A 15 -3.24 7.70 36.52
N PRO A 16 -4.19 8.60 36.84
CA PRO A 16 -5.22 9.03 35.89
C PRO A 16 -4.67 9.67 34.59
N ILE A 17 -3.57 10.42 34.67
CA ILE A 17 -2.95 11.05 33.49
C ILE A 17 -2.36 10.01 32.51
N PRO A 18 -1.49 9.06 32.94
CA PRO A 18 -1.05 7.95 32.09
C PRO A 18 -2.20 7.13 31.50
N ASN A 19 -3.27 6.89 32.26
CA ASN A 19 -4.42 6.13 31.78
C ASN A 19 -5.14 6.85 30.64
N PHE A 20 -5.31 8.18 30.73
CA PHE A 20 -5.89 8.99 29.66
C PHE A 20 -5.02 9.01 28.39
N ILE A 21 -3.70 9.20 28.54
CA ILE A 21 -2.77 9.15 27.40
C ILE A 21 -2.80 7.76 26.75
N PHE A 22 -2.84 6.69 27.53
CA PHE A 22 -2.93 5.33 27.00
C PHE A 22 -4.26 5.07 26.27
N ALA A 23 -5.38 5.54 26.84
CA ALA A 23 -6.70 5.41 26.23
C ALA A 23 -6.82 6.15 24.88
N SER A 24 -6.07 7.23 24.67
CA SER A 24 -6.09 7.99 23.40
C SER A 24 -5.75 7.16 22.16
N ARG A 25 -5.06 6.02 22.32
CA ARG A 25 -4.76 5.06 21.25
C ARG A 25 -6.02 4.52 20.58
N TRP A 26 -7.12 4.38 21.32
CA TRP A 26 -8.40 3.91 20.79
C TRP A 26 -9.05 4.88 19.81
N LEU A 27 -8.63 6.15 19.80
CA LEU A 27 -9.07 7.12 18.79
C LEU A 27 -8.65 6.71 17.37
N GLN A 28 -7.62 5.88 17.23
CA GLN A 28 -7.18 5.39 15.93
C GLN A 28 -8.03 4.23 15.40
N LEU A 29 -8.73 3.49 16.27
CA LEU A 29 -9.58 2.37 15.87
C LEU A 29 -10.62 2.76 14.79
N PRO A 30 -11.42 3.83 14.96
CA PRO A 30 -12.35 4.25 13.91
C PRO A 30 -11.65 4.68 12.61
N LEU A 31 -10.42 5.19 12.67
CA LEU A 31 -9.64 5.50 11.46
C LEU A 31 -9.29 4.23 10.69
N TYR A 32 -8.85 3.17 11.37
CA TYR A 32 -8.58 1.88 10.73
C TYR A 32 -9.85 1.24 10.16
N VAL A 33 -10.99 1.37 10.84
CA VAL A 33 -12.30 0.95 10.28
C VAL A 33 -12.61 1.73 9.00
N GLY A 34 -12.37 3.05 8.98
CA GLY A 34 -12.52 3.88 7.79
C GLY A 34 -11.60 3.44 6.64
N LEU A 35 -10.34 3.09 6.93
CA LEU A 35 -9.40 2.58 5.93
C LEU A 35 -9.82 1.21 5.38
N ILE A 36 -10.38 0.32 6.21
CA ILE A 36 -10.94 -0.97 5.77
C ILE A 36 -12.16 -0.74 4.86
N ALA A 37 -13.03 0.22 5.21
CA ALA A 37 -14.16 0.57 4.34
C ALA A 37 -13.69 1.13 2.99
N ALA A 38 -12.67 2.01 2.99
CA ALA A 38 -12.06 2.52 1.76
C ALA A 38 -11.44 1.39 0.92
N GLN A 39 -10.80 0.41 1.55
CA GLN A 39 -10.33 -0.79 0.85
C GLN A 39 -11.48 -1.57 0.19
N GLY A 40 -12.62 -1.69 0.86
CA GLY A 40 -13.83 -2.29 0.27
C GLY A 40 -14.31 -1.55 -0.98
N VAL A 41 -14.24 -0.21 -0.98
CA VAL A 41 -14.54 0.61 -2.16
C VAL A 41 -13.56 0.35 -3.30
N TYR A 42 -12.26 0.22 -3.02
CA TYR A 42 -11.26 -0.12 -4.05
C TYR A 42 -11.50 -1.52 -4.65
N VAL A 43 -11.86 -2.51 -3.83
CA VAL A 43 -12.21 -3.85 -4.31
C VAL A 43 -13.44 -3.79 -5.21
N PHE A 44 -14.47 -3.05 -4.82
CA PHE A 44 -15.66 -2.87 -5.64
C PHE A 44 -15.34 -2.17 -6.97
N HIS A 45 -14.54 -1.10 -6.92
CA HIS A 45 -14.08 -0.38 -8.11
C HIS A 45 -13.33 -1.30 -9.09
N PHE A 46 -12.40 -2.12 -8.56
CA PHE A 46 -11.67 -3.11 -9.35
C PHE A 46 -12.62 -4.10 -10.05
N LEU A 47 -13.63 -4.62 -9.33
CA LEU A 47 -14.61 -5.53 -9.92
C LEU A 47 -15.42 -4.87 -11.03
N VAL A 48 -15.85 -3.62 -10.84
CA VAL A 48 -16.59 -2.86 -11.85
C VAL A 48 -15.74 -2.62 -13.10
N GLU A 49 -14.49 -2.17 -12.96
CA GLU A 49 -13.60 -1.97 -14.10
C GLU A 49 -13.26 -3.28 -14.82
N LEU A 50 -13.08 -4.38 -14.08
CA LEU A 50 -12.88 -5.70 -14.65
C LEU A 50 -14.10 -6.17 -15.46
N LEU A 51 -15.31 -5.97 -14.93
CA LEU A 51 -16.55 -6.29 -15.66
C LEU A 51 -16.68 -5.46 -16.94
N HIS A 52 -16.40 -4.15 -16.89
CA HIS A 52 -16.41 -3.32 -18.09
C HIS A 52 -15.38 -3.81 -19.12
N LEU A 53 -14.18 -4.22 -18.70
CA LEU A 53 -13.17 -4.79 -19.60
C LEU A 53 -13.70 -6.04 -20.30
N ILE A 54 -14.31 -6.96 -19.55
CA ILE A 54 -14.88 -8.19 -20.08
C ILE A 54 -16.02 -7.88 -21.06
N GLU A 55 -16.96 -7.01 -20.68
CA GLU A 55 -18.08 -6.60 -21.53
C GLU A 55 -17.61 -5.91 -22.81
N ALA A 56 -16.57 -5.08 -22.74
CA ALA A 56 -15.97 -4.43 -23.89
C ALA A 56 -15.32 -5.45 -24.85
N VAL A 57 -14.70 -6.52 -24.33
CA VAL A 57 -14.19 -7.64 -25.14
C VAL A 57 -15.33 -8.38 -25.85
N PHE A 58 -16.50 -8.49 -25.22
CA PHE A 58 -17.70 -9.05 -25.85
C PHE A 58 -18.43 -8.09 -26.79
N GLY A 59 -17.89 -6.88 -27.02
CA GLY A 59 -18.42 -5.92 -27.99
C GLY A 59 -19.37 -4.85 -27.41
N SER A 60 -19.44 -4.70 -26.09
CA SER A 60 -20.22 -3.64 -25.45
C SER A 60 -19.58 -2.26 -25.64
N GLN A 61 -20.24 -1.39 -26.42
CA GLN A 61 -19.79 -0.02 -26.68
C GLN A 61 -19.88 0.88 -25.43
N THR A 62 -20.88 0.65 -24.57
CA THR A 62 -21.07 1.41 -23.34
C THR A 62 -19.96 1.12 -22.33
N ALA A 63 -19.58 -0.15 -22.19
CA ALA A 63 -18.47 -0.57 -21.35
C ALA A 63 -17.13 -0.03 -21.87
N LEU A 64 -16.92 -0.07 -23.19
CA LEU A 64 -15.74 0.52 -23.84
C LEU A 64 -15.63 2.02 -23.55
N GLN A 65 -16.72 2.77 -23.70
CA GLN A 65 -16.72 4.21 -23.41
C GLN A 65 -16.47 4.52 -21.93
N ALA A 66 -17.02 3.71 -21.02
CA ALA A 66 -16.77 3.84 -19.59
C ALA A 66 -15.28 3.64 -19.26
N LEU A 67 -14.63 2.63 -19.85
CA LEU A 67 -13.20 2.38 -19.69
C LEU A 67 -12.34 3.52 -20.22
N VAL A 68 -12.60 3.97 -21.45
CA VAL A 68 -11.85 5.07 -22.08
C VAL A 68 -11.95 6.35 -21.25
N THR A 69 -13.13 6.60 -20.67
CA THR A 69 -13.37 7.73 -19.78
C THR A 69 -12.63 7.58 -18.46
N SER A 70 -12.63 6.40 -17.83
CA SER A 70 -11.98 6.17 -16.54
C SER A 70 -10.45 6.26 -16.62
N ILE A 71 -9.85 5.80 -17.73
CA ILE A 71 -8.40 5.89 -17.94
C ILE A 71 -7.93 7.29 -18.37
N GLY A 72 -8.85 8.20 -18.73
CA GLY A 72 -8.52 9.54 -19.19
C GLY A 72 -7.89 9.58 -20.59
N TYR A 73 -8.14 8.55 -21.41
CA TYR A 73 -7.63 8.46 -22.78
C TYR A 73 -8.52 9.30 -23.70
N LYS A 74 -7.99 10.39 -24.25
CA LYS A 74 -8.74 11.24 -25.19
C LYS A 74 -8.22 10.97 -26.60
N THR A 75 -9.16 10.79 -27.52
CA THR A 75 -8.86 10.59 -28.93
C THR A 75 -9.80 11.46 -29.75
N GLU A 76 -9.28 11.99 -30.86
CA GLU A 76 -10.06 12.82 -31.79
C GLU A 76 -11.04 11.96 -32.60
N VAL A 77 -10.77 10.65 -32.70
CA VAL A 77 -11.59 9.68 -33.43
C VAL A 77 -12.34 8.77 -32.43
N PRO A 78 -13.66 8.57 -32.58
CA PRO A 78 -14.41 7.66 -31.74
C PRO A 78 -13.85 6.23 -31.79
N ILE A 79 -13.49 5.70 -30.62
CA ILE A 79 -13.03 4.32 -30.45
C ILE A 79 -14.28 3.41 -30.46
N THR A 80 -14.43 2.59 -31.49
CA THR A 80 -15.58 1.67 -31.66
C THR A 80 -15.26 0.23 -31.27
N THR A 81 -13.99 -0.09 -31.04
CA THR A 81 -13.55 -1.42 -30.59
C THR A 81 -12.37 -1.26 -29.63
N LEU A 82 -12.12 -2.28 -28.80
CA LEU A 82 -10.89 -2.34 -28.01
C LEU A 82 -9.68 -2.42 -28.96
N ASN A 83 -8.78 -1.45 -28.84
CA ASN A 83 -7.47 -1.50 -29.48
C ASN A 83 -6.39 -1.83 -28.43
N GLU A 84 -5.19 -2.16 -28.91
CA GLU A 84 -4.07 -2.57 -28.06
C GLU A 84 -3.72 -1.54 -26.98
N THR A 85 -3.70 -0.24 -27.34
CA THR A 85 -3.40 0.85 -26.40
C THR A 85 -4.43 0.95 -25.28
N VAL A 86 -5.73 0.87 -25.61
CA VAL A 86 -6.80 0.91 -24.60
C VAL A 86 -6.72 -0.30 -23.68
N ILE A 87 -6.52 -1.50 -24.23
CA ILE A 87 -6.35 -2.72 -23.41
C ILE A 87 -5.17 -2.55 -22.45
N MET A 88 -4.03 -2.11 -22.95
CA MET A 88 -2.83 -1.90 -22.13
C MET A 88 -3.06 -0.86 -21.04
N LEU A 89 -3.70 0.27 -21.35
CA LEU A 89 -3.99 1.33 -20.37
C LEU A 89 -4.99 0.90 -19.29
N VAL A 90 -6.02 0.13 -19.65
CA VAL A 90 -6.98 -0.43 -18.69
C VAL A 90 -6.30 -1.46 -17.78
N VAL A 91 -5.50 -2.36 -18.34
CA VAL A 91 -4.76 -3.35 -17.54
C VAL A 91 -3.80 -2.67 -16.57
N LEU A 92 -3.08 -1.63 -17.01
CA LEU A 92 -2.22 -0.85 -16.11
C LEU A 92 -3.00 -0.14 -15.00
N ALA A 93 -4.20 0.37 -15.28
CA ALA A 93 -5.07 0.96 -14.27
C ALA A 93 -5.55 -0.08 -13.24
N LEU A 94 -5.93 -1.28 -13.70
CA LEU A 94 -6.33 -2.38 -12.81
C LEU A 94 -5.17 -2.84 -11.91
N ILE A 95 -3.95 -2.95 -12.45
CA ILE A 95 -2.75 -3.28 -11.67
C ILE A 95 -2.50 -2.22 -10.60
N ASP A 96 -2.66 -0.94 -10.94
CA ASP A 96 -2.44 0.16 -10.00
C ASP A 96 -3.39 0.10 -8.80
N VAL A 97 -4.69 -0.15 -9.03
CA VAL A 97 -5.67 -0.33 -7.95
C VAL A 97 -5.25 -1.47 -7.00
N VAL A 98 -4.73 -2.57 -7.53
CA VAL A 98 -4.22 -3.69 -6.72
C VAL A 98 -2.97 -3.29 -5.92
N MET A 99 -2.05 -2.52 -6.52
CA MET A 99 -0.85 -2.05 -5.82
C MET A 99 -1.18 -1.11 -4.66
N ILE A 100 -2.10 -0.16 -4.86
CA ILE A 100 -2.59 0.73 -3.79
C ILE A 100 -3.28 -0.09 -2.69
N SER A 101 -4.10 -1.07 -3.07
CA SER A 101 -4.80 -1.96 -2.14
C SER A 101 -3.82 -2.76 -1.25
N ASN A 102 -2.72 -3.25 -1.83
CA ASN A 102 -1.69 -3.97 -1.08
C ASN A 102 -0.95 -3.06 -0.09
N LEU A 103 -0.64 -1.82 -0.48
CA LEU A 103 -0.06 -0.83 0.40
C LEU A 103 -1.02 -0.48 1.56
N LEU A 104 -2.31 -0.30 1.27
CA LEU A 104 -3.32 0.02 2.28
C LEU A 104 -3.41 -1.06 3.37
N ILE A 105 -3.43 -2.34 2.99
CA ILE A 105 -3.43 -3.44 3.97
C ILE A 105 -2.18 -3.38 4.86
N MET A 106 -1.01 -3.15 4.26
CA MET A 106 0.24 -3.02 4.99
C MET A 106 0.21 -1.87 6.01
N VAL A 107 -0.37 -0.74 5.64
CA VAL A 107 -0.53 0.44 6.53
C VAL A 107 -1.56 0.18 7.63
N ILE A 108 -2.71 -0.42 7.30
CA ILE A 108 -3.78 -0.71 8.27
C ILE A 108 -3.26 -1.63 9.37
N VAL A 109 -2.69 -2.77 8.97
CA VAL A 109 -2.31 -3.81 9.92
C VAL A 109 -1.05 -3.42 10.68
N GLY A 110 -0.03 -2.90 10.00
CA GLY A 110 1.20 -2.42 10.64
C GLY A 110 0.95 -1.23 11.58
N GLY A 111 0.06 -0.31 11.19
CA GLY A 111 -0.37 0.81 12.04
C GLY A 111 -1.13 0.32 13.27
N TYR A 112 -2.09 -0.58 13.09
CA TYR A 112 -2.87 -1.15 14.19
C TYR A 112 -1.99 -1.89 15.21
N GLU A 113 -1.05 -2.71 14.74
CA GLU A 113 -0.11 -3.43 15.60
C GLU A 113 0.81 -2.47 16.39
N THR A 114 1.32 -1.44 15.71
CA THR A 114 2.26 -0.47 16.32
C THR A 114 1.57 0.41 17.35
N PHE A 115 0.38 0.90 17.04
CA PHE A 115 -0.23 2.02 17.79
C PHE A 115 -1.48 1.66 18.58
N VAL A 116 -2.18 0.55 18.30
CA VAL A 116 -3.43 0.18 19.01
C VAL A 116 -3.23 -1.05 19.87
N SER A 117 -3.06 -2.22 19.25
CA SER A 117 -2.95 -3.49 19.97
C SER A 117 -2.09 -4.48 19.18
N ARG A 118 -1.26 -5.22 19.91
CA ARG A 118 -0.62 -6.42 19.36
C ARG A 118 -1.71 -7.45 19.03
N MET A 119 -1.59 -8.12 17.88
CA MET A 119 -2.58 -9.11 17.42
C MET A 119 -2.29 -10.53 17.91
N ASN A 120 -1.12 -10.77 18.51
CA ASN A 120 -0.70 -12.03 19.13
C ASN A 120 -0.96 -13.29 18.27
N LEU A 121 -0.60 -13.21 16.98
CA LEU A 121 -0.84 -14.25 15.96
C LEU A 121 0.28 -15.31 15.86
N GLU A 122 1.16 -15.38 16.86
CA GLU A 122 2.35 -16.23 16.86
C GLU A 122 1.97 -17.72 16.74
N GLY A 123 2.40 -18.37 15.64
CA GLY A 123 2.14 -19.79 15.39
C GLY A 123 0.81 -20.10 14.69
N HIS A 124 0.05 -19.09 14.24
CA HIS A 124 -1.15 -19.29 13.42
C HIS A 124 -0.79 -19.57 11.96
N ARG A 125 -1.51 -20.50 11.30
CA ARG A 125 -1.24 -20.89 9.89
C ARG A 125 -1.29 -19.70 8.92
N ASP A 126 -2.19 -18.77 9.19
CA ASP A 126 -2.43 -17.58 8.35
C ASP A 126 -1.67 -16.34 8.85
N GLN A 127 -0.67 -16.49 9.73
CA GLN A 127 0.20 -15.38 10.14
C GLN A 127 1.04 -14.93 8.93
N PRO A 128 0.92 -13.67 8.48
CA PRO A 128 1.79 -13.14 7.46
C PRO A 128 3.24 -13.09 7.94
N GLU A 129 4.18 -13.49 7.09
CA GLU A 129 5.62 -13.54 7.43
C GLU A 129 6.20 -12.17 7.82
N TRP A 130 5.58 -11.07 7.37
CA TRP A 130 5.97 -9.72 7.78
C TRP A 130 5.49 -9.32 9.19
N LEU A 131 4.57 -10.07 9.80
CA LEU A 131 4.12 -9.88 11.19
C LEU A 131 4.91 -10.73 12.20
N SER A 132 5.44 -11.90 11.82
CA SER A 132 6.12 -12.81 12.76
C SER A 132 7.51 -12.32 13.17
N HIS A 133 8.19 -11.58 12.30
CA HIS A 133 9.44 -10.88 12.59
C HIS A 133 9.28 -9.42 12.20
N VAL A 134 8.71 -8.62 13.11
CA VAL A 134 8.67 -7.16 12.96
C VAL A 134 10.09 -6.59 13.18
N ASN A 135 11.01 -6.92 12.27
CA ASN A 135 12.21 -6.14 12.09
C ASN A 135 11.80 -4.85 11.37
N ALA A 136 11.89 -3.72 12.09
CA ALA A 136 11.51 -2.42 11.56
C ALA A 136 12.15 -2.11 10.19
N SER A 137 13.32 -2.68 9.87
CA SER A 137 13.96 -2.55 8.57
C SER A 137 13.20 -3.28 7.44
N VAL A 138 12.64 -4.48 7.70
CA VAL A 138 11.87 -5.22 6.67
C VAL A 138 10.57 -4.49 6.30
N LEU A 139 9.89 -3.91 7.29
CA LEU A 139 8.67 -3.14 7.06
C LEU A 139 8.95 -1.86 6.27
N LYS A 140 10.04 -1.15 6.58
CA LYS A 140 10.46 0.05 5.84
C LYS A 140 10.81 -0.26 4.38
N VAL A 141 11.56 -1.34 4.15
CA VAL A 141 11.94 -1.75 2.78
C VAL A 141 10.72 -2.15 1.98
N LYS A 142 9.79 -2.95 2.53
CA LYS A 142 8.55 -3.34 1.85
C LYS A 142 7.69 -2.13 1.46
N LEU A 143 7.57 -1.16 2.35
CA LEU A 143 6.85 0.09 2.08
C LEU A 143 7.52 0.89 0.96
N ALA A 144 8.84 1.07 1.03
CA ALA A 144 9.60 1.80 0.03
C ALA A 144 9.48 1.16 -1.36
N THR A 145 9.63 -0.16 -1.45
CA THR A 145 9.48 -0.91 -2.71
C THR A 145 8.06 -0.80 -3.26
N ALA A 146 7.03 -0.86 -2.42
CA ALA A 146 5.65 -0.68 -2.84
C ALA A 146 5.40 0.72 -3.43
N ILE A 147 5.88 1.78 -2.78
CA ILE A 147 5.74 3.16 -3.27
C ILE A 147 6.47 3.36 -4.61
N ILE A 148 7.69 2.82 -4.74
CA ILE A 148 8.44 2.87 -6.01
C ILE A 148 7.65 2.16 -7.11
N GLY A 149 7.14 0.95 -6.84
CA GLY A 149 6.37 0.17 -7.81
C GLY A 149 5.10 0.89 -8.29
N ILE A 150 4.31 1.47 -7.36
CA ILE A 150 3.13 2.28 -7.69
C ILE A 150 3.52 3.45 -8.59
N SER A 151 4.60 4.17 -8.23
CA SER A 151 5.09 5.29 -9.01
C SER A 151 5.59 4.89 -10.41
N SER A 152 6.24 3.73 -10.55
CA SER A 152 6.69 3.20 -11.84
C SER A 152 5.52 2.86 -12.77
N ILE A 153 4.45 2.24 -12.26
CA ILE A 153 3.26 1.91 -13.06
C ILE A 153 2.58 3.18 -13.56
N HIS A 154 2.47 4.20 -12.71
CA HIS A 154 1.94 5.50 -13.10
C HIS A 154 2.77 6.17 -14.20
N LEU A 155 4.09 6.12 -14.09
CA LEU A 155 4.99 6.67 -15.12
C LEU A 155 4.85 5.89 -16.44
N LEU A 156 4.72 4.57 -16.39
CA LEU A 156 4.50 3.75 -17.58
C LEU A 156 3.15 4.05 -18.25
N LYS A 157 2.06 4.19 -17.46
CA LYS A 157 0.73 4.56 -17.95
C LYS A 157 0.75 5.93 -18.65
N THR A 158 1.42 6.91 -18.07
CA THR A 158 1.53 8.26 -18.65
C THR A 158 2.45 8.29 -19.87
N PHE A 159 3.51 7.49 -19.89
CA PHE A 159 4.38 7.33 -21.05
C PHE A 159 3.66 6.72 -22.25
N ILE A 160 2.85 5.68 -22.05
CA ILE A 160 2.04 5.06 -23.10
C ILE A 160 1.02 6.04 -23.69
N ASN A 161 0.51 6.94 -22.86
CA ASN A 161 -0.50 7.93 -23.25
C ASN A 161 0.09 9.35 -23.35
N ALA A 162 1.36 9.48 -23.73
CA ALA A 162 2.12 10.73 -23.63
C ALA A 162 1.46 11.90 -24.37
N ASP A 163 0.84 11.65 -25.54
CA ASP A 163 0.18 12.68 -26.36
C ASP A 163 -0.99 13.37 -25.63
N ASN A 164 -1.57 12.73 -24.61
CA ASN A 164 -2.64 13.27 -23.80
C ASN A 164 -2.15 14.01 -22.53
N TYR A 165 -0.84 14.07 -22.31
CA TYR A 165 -0.21 14.76 -21.18
C TYR A 165 0.70 15.89 -21.65
N THR A 166 0.83 16.92 -20.82
CA THR A 166 1.81 17.98 -21.10
C THR A 166 3.22 17.53 -20.73
N ASP A 167 4.23 18.00 -21.46
CA ASP A 167 5.65 17.75 -21.15
C ASP A 167 6.00 18.06 -19.68
N ARG A 168 5.40 19.12 -19.13
CA ARG A 168 5.59 19.51 -17.73
C ARG A 168 5.16 18.40 -16.76
N VAL A 169 4.07 17.71 -17.05
CA VAL A 169 3.56 16.60 -16.22
C VAL A 169 4.49 15.39 -16.34
N LEU A 170 4.91 15.02 -17.56
CA LEU A 170 5.85 13.92 -17.81
C LEU A 170 7.19 14.13 -17.08
N ILE A 171 7.75 15.33 -17.20
CA ILE A 171 9.00 15.70 -16.51
C ILE A 171 8.80 15.68 -14.99
N ALA A 172 7.71 16.28 -14.48
CA ALA A 172 7.44 16.32 -13.04
C ALA A 172 7.28 14.91 -12.45
N GLN A 173 6.54 14.02 -13.12
CA GLN A 173 6.39 12.62 -12.69
C GLN A 173 7.72 11.88 -12.70
N THR A 174 8.56 12.09 -13.71
CA THR A 174 9.90 11.51 -13.79
C THR A 174 10.78 11.97 -12.64
N VAL A 175 10.77 13.27 -12.31
CA VAL A 175 11.52 13.85 -11.18
C VAL A 175 11.03 13.30 -9.84
N ILE A 176 9.71 13.17 -9.65
CA ILE A 176 9.13 12.57 -8.44
C ILE A 176 9.58 11.11 -8.31
N HIS A 177 9.54 10.35 -9.40
CA HIS A 177 9.96 8.95 -9.39
C HIS A 177 11.44 8.80 -9.01
N ILE A 178 12.31 9.62 -9.59
CA ILE A 178 13.74 9.67 -9.24
C ILE A 178 13.91 10.00 -7.75
N THR A 179 13.12 10.92 -7.21
CA THR A 179 13.15 11.26 -5.78
C THR A 179 12.78 10.07 -4.90
N PHE A 180 11.80 9.26 -5.28
CA PHE A 180 11.45 8.02 -4.58
C PHE A 180 12.55 6.96 -4.66
N LEU A 181 13.19 6.78 -5.83
CA LEU A 181 14.33 5.87 -5.98
C LEU A 181 15.50 6.27 -5.07
N LEU A 182 15.85 7.56 -5.07
CA LEU A 182 16.90 8.09 -4.19
C LEU A 182 16.56 7.90 -2.71
N SER A 183 15.29 8.10 -2.33
CA SER A 183 14.82 7.90 -0.97
C SER A 183 14.94 6.44 -0.53
N ALA A 184 14.59 5.49 -1.40
CA ALA A 184 14.74 4.06 -1.11
C ALA A 184 16.20 3.63 -1.00
N LEU A 185 17.07 4.16 -1.86
CA LEU A 185 18.52 3.93 -1.75
C LEU A 185 19.07 4.46 -0.43
N ALA A 186 18.62 5.64 0.02
CA ALA A 186 19.01 6.19 1.32
C ALA A 186 18.54 5.31 2.49
N ILE A 187 17.32 4.77 2.43
CA ILE A 187 16.79 3.83 3.44
C ILE A 187 17.64 2.55 3.47
N ALA A 188 17.90 1.94 2.32
CA ALA A 188 18.70 0.72 2.22
C ALA A 188 20.15 0.94 2.71
N TYR A 189 20.74 2.10 2.40
CA TYR A 189 22.07 2.47 2.87
C TYR A 189 22.11 2.64 4.40
N THR A 190 21.10 3.31 4.97
CA THR A 190 20.98 3.49 6.43
C THR A 190 20.84 2.14 7.15
N ASP A 191 19.98 1.25 6.63
CA ASP A 191 19.82 -0.10 7.17
C ASP A 191 21.13 -0.89 7.11
N LYS A 192 21.88 -0.82 6.00
CA LYS A 192 23.20 -1.48 5.87
C LYS A 192 24.20 -0.98 6.92
N ILE A 193 24.28 0.33 7.16
CA ILE A 193 25.17 0.89 8.18
C ILE A 193 24.79 0.39 9.58
N MET A 194 23.51 0.44 9.92
CA MET A 194 23.02 0.00 11.23
C MET A 194 23.31 -1.49 11.47
N SER A 195 23.08 -2.34 10.47
CA SER A 195 23.40 -3.77 10.57
C SER A 195 24.91 -4.03 10.68
N GLY A 196 25.74 -3.24 9.98
CA GLY A 196 27.20 -3.33 10.08
C GLY A 196 27.75 -2.95 11.47
N ILE A 197 27.20 -1.91 12.09
CA ILE A 197 27.56 -1.49 13.46
C ILE A 197 27.19 -2.58 14.48
N ALA A 198 26.04 -3.25 14.32
CA ALA A 198 25.61 -4.32 15.21
C ALA A 198 26.52 -5.55 15.14
N ALA A 199 27.04 -5.90 13.95
CA ALA A 199 27.95 -7.02 13.75
C ALA A 199 29.36 -6.78 14.32
N GLN A 200 29.80 -5.53 14.43
CA GLN A 200 31.10 -5.16 15.02
C GLN A 200 31.13 -5.17 16.55
N LYS A 201 29.96 -5.26 17.19
CA LYS A 201 29.80 -5.19 18.66
C LYS A 201 29.72 -6.57 19.34
N HIS A 202 29.80 -7.63 18.54
CA HIS A 202 29.88 -9.04 18.94
C HIS A 202 31.22 -9.62 18.47
#